data_AF-A0A7C5FC71-F1
#
_entry.id   AF-A0A7C5FC71-F1
#
_cell.length_a   1.000
_cell.length_b   1.000
_cell.length_c   1.000
_cell.angle_alpha   90.00
_cell.angle_beta   90.00
_cell.angle_gamma   90.00
#
_symmetry.space_group_name_H-M   'P 1'
#
loop_
_entity.id
_entity.type
_entity.pdbx_description
1 polymer ?
#
loop_
_entity_poly.entity_id
_entity_poly.type
_entity_poly.pdbx_seq_one_letter_code
_entity_poly.pdbx_strand_id
1 'polypeptide(L)'
;SYKRPIPVVIQAGHEGRTTGNTGSVYKGNKEVEWNTLVADEVAKKLESWGIKTKRVGAKTSLLKAKIAIAIHFDGAAKHCSSGASIGYPNIDSKKLALKWKRNYKKYYPFTWQKDNFTKNLSDYYAYYTIRAEKFLVLELGELTCDRQLRWLKPRRKKIAHLIAATIATEFGLHPKINFK
;
A
#
# COMPACT_ATOMS: atom_id res chain seq x y z
N SER A 1 29.17 8.55 -8.72
CA SER A 1 28.11 8.00 -9.58
C SER A 1 26.76 8.11 -8.88
N TYR A 2 25.92 9.07 -9.26
CA TYR A 2 24.56 9.19 -8.70
C TYR A 2 23.68 8.10 -9.33
N LYS A 3 23.41 7.02 -8.58
CA LYS A 3 22.43 6.02 -9.02
C LYS A 3 21.10 6.72 -9.29
N ARG A 4 20.60 6.62 -10.53
CA ARG A 4 19.30 7.16 -10.92
C ARG A 4 18.21 6.60 -9.98
N PRO A 5 17.24 7.42 -9.52
CA PRO A 5 16.13 6.94 -8.72
C PRO A 5 15.38 5.80 -9.43
N ILE A 6 14.99 4.79 -8.67
CA ILE A 6 14.11 3.72 -9.14
C ILE A 6 12.73 4.35 -9.46
N PRO A 7 12.09 4.07 -10.61
CA PRO A 7 10.81 4.69 -10.91
C PRO A 7 9.75 4.39 -9.84
N VAL A 8 9.58 3.11 -9.47
CA VAL A 8 8.64 2.70 -8.43
C VAL A 8 9.27 1.70 -7.47
N VAL A 9 9.09 1.90 -6.17
CA VAL A 9 9.35 0.91 -5.13
C VAL A 9 8.01 0.45 -4.55
N ILE A 10 7.77 -0.86 -4.52
CA ILE A 10 6.62 -1.45 -3.85
C ILE A 10 7.13 -2.25 -2.66
N GLN A 11 6.69 -1.86 -1.47
CA GLN A 11 7.03 -2.54 -0.22
C GLN A 11 5.87 -3.39 0.27
N ALA A 12 6.11 -4.67 0.55
CA ALA A 12 5.18 -5.49 1.33
C ALA A 12 5.42 -5.28 2.82
N GLY A 13 4.40 -4.77 3.52
CA GLY A 13 4.42 -4.61 4.96
C GLY A 13 4.66 -5.94 5.67
N HIS A 14 5.47 -5.92 6.73
CA HIS A 14 5.83 -7.07 7.58
C HIS A 14 6.63 -8.21 6.93
N GLU A 15 6.74 -8.27 5.60
CA GLU A 15 7.44 -9.36 4.92
C GLU A 15 8.91 -9.45 5.37
N GLY A 16 9.33 -10.65 5.78
CA GLY A 16 10.67 -10.95 6.28
C GLY A 16 10.93 -10.55 7.75
N ARG A 17 9.91 -10.07 8.49
CA ARG A 17 10.02 -9.89 9.94
C ARG A 17 9.73 -11.20 10.68
N THR A 18 10.62 -11.57 11.60
CA THR A 18 10.44 -12.71 12.51
C THR A 18 10.24 -12.27 13.97
N THR A 19 10.49 -10.99 14.28
CA THR A 19 10.33 -10.40 15.62
C THR A 19 9.73 -8.99 15.53
N GLY A 20 9.24 -8.48 16.66
CA GLY A 20 8.55 -7.19 16.74
C GLY A 20 7.15 -7.25 16.14
N ASN A 21 6.72 -6.19 15.46
CA ASN A 21 5.42 -6.19 14.78
C ASN A 21 5.48 -6.98 13.46
N THR A 22 4.97 -8.21 13.49
CA THR A 22 4.86 -9.15 12.36
C THR A 22 3.53 -9.04 11.60
N GLY A 23 2.70 -8.05 11.94
CA GLY A 23 1.38 -7.84 11.37
C GLY A 23 0.29 -8.65 12.08
N SER A 24 -0.95 -8.36 11.73
CA SER A 24 -2.13 -8.95 12.37
C SER A 24 -2.42 -10.37 11.89
N VAL A 25 -2.99 -11.19 12.78
CA VAL A 25 -3.47 -12.54 12.46
C VAL A 25 -4.91 -12.68 12.94
N TYR A 26 -5.81 -13.07 12.04
CA TYR A 26 -7.21 -13.24 12.38
C TYR A 26 -7.88 -14.36 11.56
N LYS A 27 -8.47 -15.35 12.25
CA LYS A 27 -9.14 -16.52 11.65
C LYS A 27 -8.29 -17.22 10.57
N GLY A 28 -7.01 -17.43 10.86
CA GLY A 28 -6.05 -18.06 9.95
C GLY A 28 -5.58 -17.18 8.78
N ASN A 29 -6.03 -15.92 8.68
CA ASN A 29 -5.53 -14.98 7.68
C ASN A 29 -4.43 -14.13 8.32
N LYS A 30 -3.25 -14.10 7.70
CA LYS A 30 -2.13 -13.28 8.16
C LYS A 30 -1.96 -12.07 7.27
N GLU A 31 -1.81 -10.91 7.89
CA GLU A 31 -1.60 -9.64 7.21
C GLU A 31 -0.41 -9.68 6.26
N VAL A 32 0.72 -10.22 6.73
CA VAL A 32 1.95 -10.33 5.94
C VAL A 32 1.76 -11.09 4.62
N GLU A 33 0.94 -12.14 4.61
CA GLU A 33 0.64 -12.92 3.42
C GLU A 33 -0.18 -12.09 2.43
N TRP A 34 -1.15 -11.32 2.93
CA TRP A 34 -1.99 -10.47 2.09
C TRP A 34 -1.22 -9.27 1.53
N ASN A 35 -0.35 -8.65 2.35
CA ASN A 35 0.54 -7.58 1.95
C ASN A 35 1.46 -8.03 0.80
N THR A 36 2.08 -9.20 0.96
CA THR A 36 2.96 -9.82 -0.03
C THR A 36 2.22 -10.07 -1.34
N LEU A 37 1.07 -10.74 -1.29
CA LEU A 37 0.25 -11.05 -2.48
C LEU A 37 -0.16 -9.79 -3.26
N VAL A 38 -0.59 -8.74 -2.56
CA VAL A 38 -1.00 -7.48 -3.20
C VAL A 38 0.23 -6.77 -3.77
N ALA A 39 1.33 -6.70 -3.04
CA ALA A 39 2.56 -6.04 -3.47
C ALA A 39 3.17 -6.69 -4.72
N ASP A 40 3.18 -8.01 -4.78
CA ASP A 40 3.68 -8.76 -5.95
C ASP A 40 2.81 -8.52 -7.18
N GLU A 41 1.48 -8.51 -7.01
CA GLU A 41 0.55 -8.23 -8.11
C GLU A 41 0.64 -6.77 -8.59
N VAL A 42 0.86 -5.81 -7.69
CA VAL A 42 1.11 -4.40 -8.08
C VAL A 42 2.38 -4.32 -8.93
N ALA A 43 3.48 -4.92 -8.46
CA ALA A 43 4.76 -4.89 -9.17
C ALA A 43 4.65 -5.54 -10.56
N LYS A 44 4.09 -6.75 -10.62
CA LYS A 44 3.81 -7.46 -11.87
C LYS A 44 2.98 -6.61 -12.83
N LYS A 45 1.96 -5.91 -12.33
CA LYS A 45 1.08 -5.11 -13.18
C LYS A 45 1.78 -3.86 -13.73
N LEU A 46 2.58 -3.18 -12.91
CA LEU A 46 3.38 -2.03 -13.36
C LEU A 46 4.43 -2.43 -14.40
N GLU A 47 5.11 -3.56 -14.19
CA GLU A 47 6.09 -4.08 -15.15
C GLU A 47 5.43 -4.46 -16.48
N SER A 48 4.21 -5.01 -16.45
CA SER A 48 3.43 -5.28 -17.67
C SER A 48 3.08 -4.01 -18.48
N TRP A 49 3.22 -2.82 -17.89
CA TRP A 49 3.07 -1.52 -18.55
C TRP A 49 4.41 -0.82 -18.80
N GLY A 50 5.53 -1.51 -18.66
CA GLY A 50 6.87 -0.95 -18.89
C GLY A 50 7.39 -0.05 -17.76
N ILE A 51 6.70 0.02 -16.62
CA ILE A 51 7.13 0.80 -15.46
C ILE A 51 8.08 -0.06 -14.62
N LYS A 52 9.37 0.26 -14.67
CA LYS A 52 10.39 -0.44 -13.86
C LYS A 52 10.07 -0.31 -12.37
N THR A 53 9.93 -1.46 -11.72
CA THR A 53 9.51 -1.54 -10.33
C THR A 53 10.54 -2.33 -9.53
N LYS A 54 10.79 -1.92 -8.29
CA LYS A 54 11.55 -2.72 -7.32
C LYS A 54 10.62 -3.16 -6.19
N ARG A 55 10.38 -4.46 -6.11
CA ARG A 55 9.62 -5.10 -5.04
C ARG A 55 10.55 -5.43 -3.85
N VAL A 56 10.19 -5.02 -2.64
CA VAL A 56 11.00 -5.20 -1.41
C VAL A 56 10.15 -5.57 -0.19
N GLY A 57 10.69 -6.32 0.75
CA GLY A 57 10.03 -6.61 2.03
C GLY A 57 10.16 -5.47 3.05
N ALA A 58 9.84 -5.76 4.31
CA ALA A 58 9.85 -4.75 5.36
C ALA A 58 11.25 -4.21 5.65
N LYS A 59 12.28 -5.07 5.59
CA LYS A 59 13.69 -4.66 5.74
C LYS A 59 14.27 -4.33 4.36
N THR A 60 14.75 -3.10 4.20
CA THR A 60 15.45 -2.68 2.98
C THR A 60 16.65 -1.81 3.35
N SER A 61 17.72 -1.92 2.55
CA SER A 61 18.79 -0.93 2.55
C SER A 61 18.28 0.42 2.05
N LEU A 62 19.12 1.46 2.12
CA LEU A 62 18.80 2.78 1.59
C LEU A 62 18.46 2.71 0.09
N LEU A 63 17.28 3.19 -0.28
CA LEU A 63 16.81 3.30 -1.67
C LEU A 63 16.44 4.75 -2.00
N LYS A 64 16.55 5.10 -3.29
CA LYS A 64 16.02 6.33 -3.86
C LYS A 64 14.98 5.97 -4.93
N ALA A 65 13.82 6.61 -4.88
CA ALA A 65 12.73 6.33 -5.83
C ALA A 65 11.99 7.60 -6.27
N LYS A 66 11.25 7.55 -7.37
CA LYS A 66 10.27 8.59 -7.69
C LYS A 66 9.00 8.38 -6.85
N ILE A 67 8.46 7.16 -6.90
CA ILE A 67 7.28 6.77 -6.11
C ILE A 67 7.61 5.56 -5.26
N ALA A 68 7.19 5.57 -4.01
CA ALA A 68 7.18 4.40 -3.14
C ALA A 68 5.77 4.17 -2.58
N ILE A 69 5.35 2.91 -2.52
CA ILE A 69 4.09 2.51 -1.89
C ILE A 69 4.37 1.33 -0.96
N ALA A 70 4.07 1.49 0.32
CA ALA A 70 4.07 0.42 1.31
C ALA A 70 2.65 -0.09 1.48
N ILE A 71 2.46 -1.40 1.36
CA ILE A 71 1.16 -2.06 1.37
C ILE A 71 0.99 -2.80 2.69
N HIS A 72 -0.08 -2.44 3.39
CA HIS A 72 -0.53 -3.02 4.64
C HIS A 72 -2.04 -3.34 4.59
N PHE A 73 -2.47 -4.21 5.49
CA PHE A 73 -3.86 -4.32 5.90
C PHE A 73 -3.90 -4.07 7.41
N ASP A 74 -4.96 -3.46 7.90
CA ASP A 74 -5.01 -3.05 9.30
C ASP A 74 -5.50 -4.20 10.21
N GLY A 75 -5.22 -4.09 11.49
CA GLY A 75 -5.87 -4.89 12.52
C GLY A 75 -6.12 -4.04 13.77
N ALA A 76 -7.28 -4.21 14.35
CA ALA A 76 -7.72 -3.44 15.51
C ALA A 76 -8.03 -4.36 16.69
N ALA A 77 -7.60 -3.95 17.89
CA ALA A 77 -7.91 -4.67 19.13
C ALA A 77 -9.43 -4.75 19.37
N LYS A 78 -10.15 -3.66 19.08
CA LYS A 78 -11.60 -3.66 18.98
C LYS A 78 -11.99 -3.96 17.53
N HIS A 79 -12.48 -5.17 17.28
CA HIS A 79 -12.87 -5.57 15.92
C HIS A 79 -13.87 -4.60 15.29
N CYS A 80 -13.71 -4.35 14.00
CA CYS A 80 -14.53 -3.42 13.21
C CYS A 80 -14.47 -1.96 13.67
N SER A 81 -13.43 -1.55 14.41
CA SER A 81 -13.21 -0.16 14.79
C SER A 81 -12.29 0.60 13.84
N SER A 82 -11.74 -0.05 12.81
CA SER A 82 -10.89 0.57 11.80
C SER A 82 -11.37 0.33 10.35
N GLY A 83 -10.51 0.66 9.39
CA GLY A 83 -10.78 0.55 7.97
C GLY A 83 -9.63 1.09 7.14
N ALA A 84 -9.91 1.53 5.91
CA ALA A 84 -8.87 1.99 5.02
C ALA A 84 -8.25 3.30 5.51
N SER A 85 -6.93 3.41 5.42
CA SER A 85 -6.20 4.60 5.82
C SER A 85 -4.94 4.81 4.97
N ILE A 86 -4.38 6.02 5.04
CA ILE A 86 -3.21 6.40 4.27
C ILE A 86 -2.28 7.18 5.18
N GLY A 87 -1.02 6.81 5.20
CA GLY A 87 0.06 7.64 5.71
C GLY A 87 0.91 8.24 4.59
N TYR A 88 1.47 9.42 4.82
CA TYR A 88 2.42 10.07 3.91
C TYR A 88 3.27 11.13 4.62
N PRO A 89 4.52 11.39 4.16
CA PRO A 89 5.45 12.30 4.85
C PRO A 89 5.42 13.76 4.36
N ASN A 90 4.85 14.05 3.17
CA ASN A 90 4.97 15.39 2.55
C ASN A 90 3.80 15.74 1.61
N ILE A 91 3.81 16.98 1.09
CA ILE A 91 2.73 17.53 0.27
C ILE A 91 2.57 16.84 -1.10
N ASP A 92 3.65 16.42 -1.75
CA ASP A 92 3.55 15.72 -3.03
C ASP A 92 3.01 14.32 -2.87
N SER A 93 3.36 13.67 -1.76
CA SER A 93 2.75 12.40 -1.34
C SER A 93 1.26 12.59 -1.04
N LYS A 94 0.86 13.69 -0.38
CA LYS A 94 -0.56 14.01 -0.15
C LYS A 94 -1.35 14.13 -1.47
N LYS A 95 -0.78 14.70 -2.53
CA LYS A 95 -1.46 14.77 -3.85
C LYS A 95 -1.72 13.36 -4.41
N LEU A 96 -0.75 12.45 -4.29
CA LEU A 96 -0.92 11.05 -4.70
C LEU A 96 -1.93 10.31 -3.79
N ALA A 97 -1.90 10.57 -2.48
CA ALA A 97 -2.85 10.03 -1.51
C ALA A 97 -4.30 10.40 -1.87
N LEU A 98 -4.55 11.66 -2.23
CA LEU A 98 -5.88 12.11 -2.66
C LEU A 98 -6.36 11.41 -3.93
N LYS A 99 -5.48 11.20 -4.92
CA LYS A 99 -5.80 10.43 -6.13
C LYS A 99 -6.17 8.99 -5.80
N TRP A 100 -5.35 8.31 -5.00
CA TRP A 100 -5.62 6.95 -4.52
C TRP A 100 -6.95 6.88 -3.77
N LYS A 101 -7.14 7.75 -2.77
CA LYS A 101 -8.35 7.81 -1.92
C LYS A 101 -9.61 8.00 -2.75
N ARG A 102 -9.59 8.91 -3.74
CA ARG A 102 -10.72 9.15 -4.66
C ARG A 102 -11.09 7.90 -5.46
N ASN A 103 -10.11 7.13 -5.91
CA ASN A 103 -10.34 5.90 -6.68
C ASN A 103 -10.82 4.77 -5.77
N TYR A 104 -10.14 4.55 -4.65
CA TYR A 104 -10.44 3.42 -3.78
C TYR A 104 -11.75 3.62 -3.02
N LYS A 105 -12.13 4.84 -2.62
CA LYS A 105 -13.44 5.13 -2.00
C LYS A 105 -14.64 4.70 -2.84
N LYS A 106 -14.53 4.72 -4.17
CA LYS A 106 -15.61 4.25 -5.07
C LYS A 106 -15.78 2.73 -5.02
N TYR A 107 -14.74 2.02 -4.63
CA TYR A 107 -14.70 0.57 -4.61
C TYR A 107 -14.88 0.01 -3.20
N TYR A 108 -14.26 0.63 -2.19
CA TYR A 108 -14.25 0.19 -0.80
C TYR A 108 -15.41 0.82 -0.01
N PRO A 109 -16.40 0.02 0.43
CA PRO A 109 -17.67 0.53 0.97
C PRO A 109 -17.65 0.80 2.48
N PHE A 110 -16.51 0.64 3.15
CA PHE A 110 -16.42 0.75 4.61
C PHE A 110 -15.77 2.05 5.07
N THR A 111 -15.66 2.21 6.38
CA THR A 111 -15.07 3.38 7.04
C THR A 111 -13.65 3.66 6.55
N TRP A 112 -13.38 4.94 6.35
CA TRP A 112 -12.04 5.47 6.11
C TRP A 112 -11.58 6.24 7.34
N GLN A 113 -10.36 5.97 7.76
CA GLN A 113 -9.73 6.79 8.79
C GLN A 113 -9.29 8.13 8.22
N LYS A 114 -9.00 9.06 9.14
CA LYS A 114 -8.26 10.27 8.79
C LYS A 114 -6.87 9.87 8.26
N ASP A 115 -6.34 10.64 7.33
CA ASP A 115 -4.98 10.38 6.84
C ASP A 115 -3.99 10.68 7.98
N ASN A 116 -2.88 9.94 8.06
CA ASN A 116 -1.88 10.08 9.13
C ASN A 116 -2.46 10.00 10.56
N PHE A 117 -3.56 9.29 10.78
CA PHE A 117 -4.27 9.29 12.09
C PHE A 117 -3.50 8.63 13.24
N THR A 118 -2.46 7.86 12.95
CA THR A 118 -1.57 7.26 13.96
C THR A 118 -0.13 7.71 13.73
N LYS A 119 0.67 7.69 14.79
CA LYS A 119 2.11 7.95 14.70
C LYS A 119 2.80 6.98 13.72
N ASN A 120 2.40 5.71 13.70
CA ASN A 120 2.99 4.71 12.80
C ASN A 120 2.74 5.00 11.32
N LEU A 121 1.66 5.73 10.98
CA LEU A 121 1.36 6.16 9.62
C LEU A 121 2.04 7.49 9.28
N SER A 122 2.00 8.45 10.21
CA SER A 122 2.61 9.77 10.01
C SER A 122 4.14 9.73 10.01
N ASP A 123 4.71 8.77 10.73
CA ASP A 123 6.14 8.60 10.98
C ASP A 123 6.57 7.16 10.64
N TYR A 124 6.06 6.66 9.52
CA TYR A 124 6.31 5.29 9.08
C TYR A 124 7.81 5.06 8.87
N TYR A 125 8.34 4.01 9.52
CA TYR A 125 9.79 3.76 9.60
C TYR A 125 10.50 3.77 8.24
N ALA A 126 9.84 3.29 7.18
CA ALA A 126 10.47 3.19 5.87
C ALA A 126 10.67 4.54 5.18
N TYR A 127 10.01 5.63 5.64
CA TYR A 127 10.25 6.98 5.14
C TYR A 127 11.74 7.38 5.24
N TYR A 128 12.47 6.81 6.19
CA TYR A 128 13.90 7.07 6.40
C TYR A 128 14.82 6.21 5.54
N THR A 129 14.37 5.02 5.14
CA THR A 129 15.17 4.06 4.35
C THR A 129 14.83 4.09 2.85
N ILE A 130 13.63 4.53 2.47
CA ILE A 130 13.21 4.70 1.07
C ILE A 130 12.96 6.19 0.84
N ARG A 131 13.96 6.89 0.31
CA ARG A 131 13.85 8.31 -0.04
C ARG A 131 13.15 8.44 -1.38
N ALA A 132 11.83 8.65 -1.34
CA ALA A 132 11.00 8.83 -2.53
C ALA A 132 10.48 10.26 -2.65
N GLU A 133 10.31 10.76 -3.89
CA GLU A 133 9.63 12.04 -4.13
C GLU A 133 8.18 12.00 -3.61
N LYS A 134 7.50 10.86 -3.82
CA LYS A 134 6.17 10.56 -3.28
C LYS A 134 6.19 9.21 -2.57
N PHE A 135 5.69 9.15 -1.33
CA PHE A 135 5.60 7.91 -0.56
C PHE A 135 4.26 7.81 0.15
N LEU A 136 3.49 6.74 -0.12
CA LEU A 136 2.33 6.35 0.67
C LEU A 136 2.60 5.07 1.46
N VAL A 137 2.11 5.01 2.70
CA VAL A 137 1.78 3.75 3.36
C VAL A 137 0.25 3.58 3.31
N LEU A 138 -0.20 2.42 2.83
CA LEU A 138 -1.60 2.15 2.61
C LEU A 138 -2.05 1.06 3.58
N GLU A 139 -3.04 1.37 4.42
CA GLU A 139 -3.83 0.34 5.09
C GLU A 139 -5.08 0.09 4.24
N LEU A 140 -5.16 -1.08 3.61
CA LEU A 140 -6.18 -1.35 2.59
C LEU A 140 -7.56 -1.72 3.19
N GLY A 141 -7.65 -1.88 4.51
CA GLY A 141 -8.84 -2.25 5.26
C GLY A 141 -8.48 -3.17 6.43
N GLU A 142 -9.40 -3.37 7.36
CA GLU A 142 -9.20 -4.08 8.61
C GLU A 142 -9.46 -5.60 8.48
N LEU A 143 -8.46 -6.42 8.81
CA LEU A 143 -8.57 -7.88 8.78
C LEU A 143 -9.38 -8.44 9.94
N THR A 144 -9.28 -7.82 11.12
CA THR A 144 -10.01 -8.22 12.34
C THR A 144 -11.51 -7.94 12.26
N CYS A 145 -11.98 -7.30 11.19
CA CYS A 145 -13.40 -7.07 10.95
C CYS A 145 -13.97 -8.06 9.94
N ASP A 146 -14.81 -9.00 10.40
CA ASP A 146 -15.41 -10.07 9.59
C ASP A 146 -16.02 -9.62 8.25
N ARG A 147 -16.77 -8.51 8.25
CA ARG A 147 -17.39 -7.96 7.02
C ARG A 147 -16.34 -7.45 6.03
N GLN A 148 -15.28 -6.81 6.52
CA GLN A 148 -14.20 -6.29 5.68
C GLN A 148 -13.34 -7.44 5.18
N LEU A 149 -12.96 -8.38 6.06
CA LEU A 149 -12.21 -9.58 5.70
C LEU A 149 -12.87 -10.34 4.54
N ARG A 150 -14.18 -10.65 4.66
CA ARG A 150 -14.94 -11.34 3.59
C ARG A 150 -14.96 -10.54 2.29
N TRP A 151 -15.05 -9.21 2.38
CA TRP A 151 -15.09 -8.35 1.21
C TRP A 151 -13.72 -8.23 0.52
N LEU A 152 -12.65 -8.06 1.30
CA LEU A 152 -11.27 -7.84 0.85
C LEU A 152 -10.66 -9.10 0.23
N LYS A 153 -10.87 -10.28 0.84
CA LYS A 153 -10.24 -11.55 0.44
C LYS A 153 -10.35 -11.85 -1.07
N PRO A 154 -11.53 -11.82 -1.70
CA PRO A 154 -11.65 -12.06 -3.14
C PRO A 154 -11.21 -10.86 -4.01
N ARG A 155 -11.01 -9.67 -3.42
CA ARG A 155 -10.77 -8.41 -4.15
C ARG A 155 -9.32 -7.96 -4.16
N ARG A 156 -8.40 -8.63 -3.45
CA ARG A 156 -6.98 -8.27 -3.36
C ARG A 156 -6.31 -8.00 -4.70
N LYS A 157 -6.50 -8.87 -5.70
CA LYS A 157 -5.97 -8.68 -7.06
C LYS A 157 -6.50 -7.40 -7.70
N LYS A 158 -7.78 -7.13 -7.51
CA LYS A 158 -8.40 -5.91 -8.03
C LYS A 158 -7.85 -4.66 -7.37
N ILE A 159 -7.69 -4.70 -6.04
CA ILE A 159 -7.10 -3.63 -5.25
C ILE A 159 -5.66 -3.36 -5.72
N ALA A 160 -4.86 -4.40 -5.96
CA ALA A 160 -3.53 -4.27 -6.55
C ALA A 160 -3.56 -3.53 -7.90
N HIS A 161 -4.51 -3.87 -8.78
CA HIS A 161 -4.65 -3.19 -10.07
C HIS A 161 -5.08 -1.73 -9.92
N LEU A 162 -5.89 -1.38 -8.93
CA LEU A 162 -6.26 0.00 -8.62
C LEU A 162 -5.04 0.82 -8.14
N ILE A 163 -4.18 0.20 -7.33
CA ILE A 163 -2.93 0.82 -6.87
C ILE A 163 -2.02 1.06 -8.08
N ALA A 164 -1.77 0.01 -8.88
CA ALA A 164 -0.94 0.09 -10.07
C ALA A 164 -1.45 1.16 -11.06
N ALA A 165 -2.76 1.20 -11.31
CA ALA A 165 -3.36 2.18 -12.21
C ALA A 165 -3.20 3.61 -11.68
N THR A 166 -3.38 3.83 -10.37
CA THR A 166 -3.11 5.13 -9.73
C THR A 166 -1.66 5.58 -9.97
N ILE A 167 -0.69 4.68 -9.75
CA ILE A 167 0.73 4.96 -9.98
C ILE A 167 1.00 5.25 -11.46
N ALA A 168 0.43 4.46 -12.38
CA ALA A 168 0.65 4.60 -13.81
C ALA A 168 0.25 5.99 -14.35
N THR A 169 -0.76 6.64 -13.75
CA THR A 169 -1.13 8.02 -14.11
C THR A 169 -0.04 9.05 -13.80
N GLU A 170 0.87 8.78 -12.86
CA GLU A 170 2.03 9.63 -12.59
C GLU A 170 3.13 9.48 -13.65
N PHE A 171 3.04 8.46 -14.50
CA PHE A 171 3.92 8.21 -15.65
C PHE A 171 3.22 8.52 -17.00
N GLY A 172 2.07 9.20 -16.98
CA GLY A 172 1.32 9.56 -18.19
C GLY A 172 0.51 8.43 -18.82
N LEU A 173 0.38 7.29 -18.13
CA LEU A 173 -0.43 6.16 -18.62
C LEU A 173 -1.85 6.23 -18.03
N HIS A 174 -2.84 5.90 -18.86
CA HIS A 174 -4.27 5.89 -18.49
C HIS A 174 -4.90 4.50 -18.69
N PRO A 175 -4.47 3.48 -17.94
CA PRO A 175 -5.04 2.14 -18.06
C PRO A 175 -6.52 2.13 -17.68
N LYS A 176 -7.34 1.42 -18.45
CA LYS A 176 -8.78 1.25 -18.15
C LYS A 176 -8.95 0.49 -16.84
N ILE A 177 -9.52 1.15 -15.83
CA ILE A 177 -9.92 0.53 -14.58
C ILE A 177 -11.39 0.11 -14.71
N ASN A 178 -11.66 -1.19 -14.82
CA ASN A 178 -13.03 -1.68 -14.71
C ASN A 178 -13.44 -1.72 -13.24
N PHE A 179 -14.49 -1.03 -12.79
CA PHE A 179 -14.96 -1.11 -11.40
C PHE A 179 -16.06 -2.16 -11.18
N LYS A 180 -16.49 -2.85 -12.25
CA LYS A 180 -17.39 -4.00 -12.18
C LYS A 180 -16.68 -5.22 -11.59
#